data_AF-A0A673CUN1-F1
#
_entry.id   AF-A0A673CUN1-F1
#
_cell.length_a   1.000
_cell.length_b   1.000
_cell.length_c   1.000
_cell.angle_alpha   90.00
_cell.angle_beta   90.00
_cell.angle_gamma   90.00
#
_symmetry.space_group_name_H-M   'P 1'
#
loop_
_entity.id
_entity.type
_entity.pdbx_description
1 polymer ?
#
loop_
_entity_poly.entity_id
_entity_poly.type
_entity_poly.pdbx_seq_one_letter_code
_entity_poly.pdbx_strand_id
1 'polypeptide(L)'
;MDAIKKKMQMLKLDKENALDRAEQAESDKKAAEDRSKQLEDDIREMEKKMRVTEDERDKVFEEFQTVEEKLLTAEEVATKAEGDVASLNRRIQLVEEELDRAQERLATALTKLEEAEKAADESERGMKVIENRAMKDEEKMEIQEIQLKEAKHIAEEADRKYEEVARKLVIIEGDLERTEERAELSEGKCSELEEELKTVTNNLKSLEAQAEKYSQKEDKYEEEIKVLTDKLKEVKFHEALSGFSQVQYHKKLSQAKEENLNMTQMLDQTLMELNNL
;
A
#
# COMPACT_ATOMS: atom_id res chain seq x y z
N MET A 1 87.95 49.45 -176.46
CA MET A 1 86.71 50.13 -176.02
C MET A 1 85.80 49.22 -175.18
N ASP A 2 85.82 47.89 -175.36
CA ASP A 2 85.03 46.93 -174.56
C ASP A 2 85.46 46.75 -173.09
N ALA A 3 86.75 46.88 -172.77
CA ALA A 3 87.26 46.65 -171.41
C ALA A 3 86.74 47.67 -170.38
N ILE A 4 86.51 48.92 -170.80
CA ILE A 4 85.99 49.99 -169.92
C ILE A 4 84.49 49.79 -169.66
N LYS A 5 83.72 49.37 -170.67
CA LYS A 5 82.29 49.02 -170.52
C LYS A 5 82.09 47.86 -169.54
N LYS A 6 82.91 46.79 -169.64
CA LYS A 6 82.88 45.67 -168.68
C LYS A 6 83.23 46.10 -167.26
N LYS A 7 84.23 46.97 -167.09
CA LYS A 7 84.62 47.49 -165.76
C LYS A 7 83.56 48.41 -165.16
N MET A 8 82.88 49.20 -165.98
CA MET A 8 81.77 50.06 -165.57
C MET A 8 80.50 49.24 -165.25
N GLN A 9 80.23 48.14 -165.98
CA GLN A 9 79.20 47.17 -165.63
C GLN A 9 79.53 46.43 -164.32
N MET A 10 80.79 46.01 -164.11
CA MET A 10 81.19 45.40 -162.83
C MET A 10 81.06 46.38 -161.67
N LEU A 11 81.50 47.63 -161.80
CA LEU A 11 81.34 48.63 -160.74
C LEU A 11 79.86 48.95 -160.46
N LYS A 12 78.99 48.90 -161.48
CA LYS A 12 77.55 49.06 -161.30
C LYS A 12 76.94 47.87 -160.56
N LEU A 13 77.32 46.65 -160.92
CA LEU A 13 76.91 45.42 -160.24
C LEU A 13 77.42 45.38 -158.80
N ASP A 14 78.66 45.79 -158.55
CA ASP A 14 79.24 45.88 -157.21
C ASP A 14 78.54 46.94 -156.36
N LYS A 15 78.14 48.08 -156.96
CA LYS A 15 77.35 49.10 -156.30
C LYS A 15 75.93 48.60 -155.98
N GLU A 16 75.26 47.93 -156.92
CA GLU A 16 73.94 47.31 -156.70
C GLU A 16 74.01 46.24 -155.61
N ASN A 17 74.99 45.33 -155.65
CA ASN A 17 75.23 44.33 -154.59
C ASN A 17 75.56 44.95 -153.23
N ALA A 18 76.29 46.08 -153.20
CA ALA A 18 76.59 46.79 -151.95
C ALA A 18 75.36 47.51 -151.39
N LEU A 19 74.50 48.05 -152.24
CA LEU A 19 73.22 48.64 -151.86
C LEU A 19 72.25 47.57 -151.35
N ASP A 20 72.10 46.45 -152.04
CA ASP A 20 71.27 45.33 -151.60
C ASP A 20 71.73 44.76 -150.26
N ARG A 21 73.06 44.66 -150.04
CA ARG A 21 73.63 44.28 -148.74
C ARG A 21 73.37 45.32 -147.65
N ALA A 22 73.40 46.61 -147.98
CA ALA A 22 73.11 47.67 -147.04
C ALA A 22 71.63 47.70 -146.66
N GLU A 23 70.72 47.54 -147.64
CA GLU A 23 69.27 47.43 -147.41
C GLU A 23 68.93 46.17 -146.60
N GLN A 24 69.54 45.03 -146.90
CA GLN A 24 69.37 43.81 -146.11
C GLN A 24 69.88 43.99 -144.68
N ALA A 25 71.05 44.59 -144.49
CA ALA A 25 71.60 44.87 -143.17
C ALA A 25 70.74 45.88 -142.37
N GLU A 26 70.13 46.86 -143.04
CA GLU A 26 69.22 47.82 -142.42
C GLU A 26 67.89 47.16 -142.04
N SER A 27 67.37 46.25 -142.88
CA SER A 27 66.20 45.42 -142.58
C SER A 27 66.44 44.49 -141.38
N ASP A 28 67.58 43.80 -141.37
CA ASP A 28 67.97 42.90 -140.29
C ASP A 28 68.22 43.67 -138.98
N LYS A 29 68.85 44.85 -139.06
CA LYS A 29 69.02 45.76 -137.91
C LYS A 29 67.66 46.19 -137.34
N LYS A 30 66.73 46.61 -138.19
CA LYS A 30 65.40 47.03 -137.76
C LYS A 30 64.63 45.87 -137.11
N ALA A 31 64.68 44.68 -137.70
CA ALA A 31 64.09 43.48 -137.12
C ALA A 31 64.71 43.10 -135.77
N ALA A 32 66.03 43.26 -135.61
CA ALA A 32 66.72 43.03 -134.35
C ALA A 32 66.36 44.10 -133.29
N GLU A 33 66.25 45.37 -133.67
CA GLU A 33 65.81 46.46 -132.79
C GLU A 33 64.36 46.26 -132.31
N ASP A 34 63.45 45.88 -133.21
CA ASP A 34 62.06 45.59 -132.86
C ASP A 34 61.96 44.37 -131.93
N ARG A 35 62.77 43.33 -132.17
CA ARG A 35 62.86 42.16 -131.29
C ARG A 35 63.46 42.49 -129.92
N SER A 36 64.46 43.38 -129.88
CA SER A 36 65.06 43.87 -128.64
C SER A 36 64.03 44.64 -127.81
N LYS A 37 63.26 45.53 -128.45
CA LYS A 37 62.18 46.27 -127.77
C LYS A 37 61.11 45.34 -127.21
N GLN A 38 60.67 44.35 -127.97
CA GLN A 38 59.69 43.37 -127.49
C GLN A 38 60.21 42.62 -126.26
N LEU A 39 61.47 42.17 -126.29
CA LEU A 39 62.08 41.49 -125.15
C LEU A 39 62.25 42.40 -123.94
N GLU A 40 62.59 43.68 -124.14
CA GLU A 40 62.67 44.66 -123.05
C GLU A 40 61.30 44.91 -122.39
N ASP A 41 60.23 45.00 -123.19
CA ASP A 41 58.87 45.17 -122.68
C ASP A 41 58.35 43.90 -121.97
N ASP A 42 58.64 42.71 -122.51
CA ASP A 42 58.32 41.43 -121.88
C ASP A 42 59.07 41.26 -120.53
N ILE A 43 60.35 41.67 -120.47
CA ILE A 43 61.13 41.67 -119.23
C ILE A 43 60.48 42.60 -118.20
N ARG A 44 60.11 43.83 -118.59
CA ARG A 44 59.43 44.78 -117.68
C ARG A 44 58.10 44.23 -117.17
N GLU A 45 57.32 43.56 -118.01
CA GLU A 45 56.06 42.95 -117.60
C GLU A 45 56.29 41.80 -116.62
N MET A 46 57.29 40.95 -116.88
CA MET A 46 57.65 39.84 -115.99
C MET A 46 58.19 40.33 -114.65
N GLU A 47 59.02 41.38 -114.62
CA GLU A 47 59.48 42.02 -113.39
C GLU A 47 58.32 42.58 -112.57
N LYS A 48 57.33 43.21 -113.22
CA LYS A 48 56.14 43.72 -112.55
C LYS A 48 55.30 42.58 -111.96
N LYS A 49 55.07 41.50 -112.71
CA LYS A 49 54.35 40.32 -112.22
C LYS A 49 55.08 39.67 -111.05
N MET A 50 56.40 39.55 -111.14
CA MET A 50 57.24 39.02 -110.07
C MET A 50 57.05 39.83 -108.79
N ARG A 51 57.15 41.17 -108.85
CA ARG A 51 56.93 42.04 -107.67
C ARG A 51 55.54 41.86 -107.06
N VAL A 52 54.49 41.77 -107.88
CA VAL A 52 53.13 41.55 -107.37
C VAL A 52 53.01 40.21 -106.65
N THR A 53 53.56 39.13 -107.21
CA THR A 53 53.55 37.82 -106.55
C THR A 53 54.43 37.77 -105.31
N GLU A 54 55.52 38.55 -105.26
CA GLU A 54 56.35 38.70 -104.07
C GLU A 54 55.56 39.38 -102.95
N ASP A 55 54.90 40.50 -103.25
CA ASP A 55 54.05 41.23 -102.30
C ASP A 55 52.87 40.36 -101.79
N GLU A 56 52.26 39.57 -102.67
CA GLU A 56 51.19 38.62 -102.29
C GLU A 56 51.71 37.50 -101.39
N ARG A 57 52.88 36.94 -101.73
CA ARG A 57 53.54 35.90 -100.93
C ARG A 57 53.92 36.41 -99.55
N ASP A 58 54.38 37.66 -99.43
CA ASP A 58 54.72 38.26 -98.15
C ASP A 58 53.46 38.49 -97.29
N LYS A 59 52.36 38.96 -97.88
CA LYS A 59 51.06 39.09 -97.17
C LYS A 59 50.53 37.75 -96.67
N VAL A 60 50.52 36.73 -97.53
CA VAL A 60 50.06 35.39 -97.16
C VAL A 60 50.95 34.81 -96.05
N PHE A 61 52.25 35.09 -96.08
CA PHE A 61 53.18 34.64 -95.05
C PHE A 61 52.94 35.32 -93.71
N GLU A 62 52.72 36.64 -93.68
CA GLU A 62 52.34 37.36 -92.46
C GLU A 62 51.00 36.85 -91.90
N GLU A 63 49.99 36.66 -92.75
CA GLU A 63 48.71 36.08 -92.35
C GLU A 63 48.88 34.66 -91.78
N PHE A 64 49.69 33.82 -92.42
CA PHE A 64 50.01 32.48 -91.95
C PHE A 64 50.63 32.52 -90.55
N GLN A 65 51.63 33.38 -90.31
CA GLN A 65 52.25 33.52 -88.99
C GLN A 65 51.24 33.95 -87.92
N THR A 66 50.36 34.90 -88.23
CA THR A 66 49.34 35.35 -87.26
C THR A 66 48.30 34.27 -86.94
N VAL A 67 47.97 33.41 -87.90
CA VAL A 67 47.06 32.28 -87.69
C VAL A 67 47.75 31.17 -86.90
N GLU A 68 49.02 30.90 -87.18
CA GLU A 68 49.83 29.92 -86.46
C GLU A 68 49.99 30.30 -84.98
N GLU A 69 50.27 31.57 -84.68
CA GLU A 69 50.31 32.07 -83.29
C GLU A 69 48.95 31.91 -82.58
N LYS A 70 47.85 32.27 -83.26
CA LYS A 70 46.50 32.10 -82.71
C LYS A 70 46.17 30.63 -82.46
N LEU A 71 46.56 29.73 -83.37
CA LEU A 71 46.36 28.30 -83.21
C LEU A 71 47.10 27.79 -81.97
N LEU A 72 48.38 28.15 -81.80
CA LEU A 72 49.18 27.74 -80.66
C LEU A 72 48.55 28.21 -79.33
N THR A 73 48.12 29.47 -79.26
CA THR A 73 47.43 29.97 -78.05
C THR A 73 46.10 29.26 -77.78
N ALA A 74 45.35 28.89 -78.83
CA ALA A 74 44.12 28.15 -78.68
C ALA A 74 44.36 26.71 -78.17
N GLU A 75 45.41 26.05 -78.66
CA GLU A 75 45.85 24.73 -78.18
C GLU A 75 46.31 24.77 -76.72
N GLU A 76 47.07 25.80 -76.30
CA GLU A 76 47.45 26.00 -74.90
C GLU A 76 46.22 26.21 -73.99
N VAL A 77 45.23 26.97 -74.43
CA VAL A 77 43.99 27.17 -73.67
C VAL A 77 43.17 25.88 -73.60
N ALA A 78 43.08 25.14 -74.71
CA ALA A 78 42.35 23.87 -74.76
C ALA A 78 42.97 22.82 -73.83
N THR A 79 44.30 22.65 -73.89
CA THR A 79 45.03 21.71 -73.02
C THR A 79 44.89 22.07 -71.54
N LYS A 80 44.91 23.37 -71.20
CA LYS A 80 44.64 23.82 -69.83
C LYS A 80 43.21 23.50 -69.39
N ALA A 81 42.22 23.76 -70.23
CA ALA A 81 40.81 23.47 -69.93
C ALA A 81 40.56 21.96 -69.78
N GLU A 82 41.18 21.12 -70.61
CA GLU A 82 41.13 19.65 -70.48
C GLU A 82 41.73 19.19 -69.14
N GLY A 83 42.83 19.79 -68.71
CA GLY A 83 43.43 19.56 -67.40
C GLY A 83 42.50 19.92 -66.23
N ASP A 84 41.85 21.08 -66.31
CA ASP A 84 40.89 21.53 -65.30
C ASP A 84 39.67 20.60 -65.23
N VAL A 85 39.14 20.17 -66.38
CA VAL A 85 38.03 19.20 -66.45
C VAL A 85 38.43 17.86 -65.84
N ALA A 86 39.64 17.36 -66.13
CA ALA A 86 40.14 16.12 -65.53
C ALA A 86 40.28 16.23 -64.00
N SER A 87 40.74 17.38 -63.50
CA SER A 87 40.85 17.66 -62.06
C SER A 87 39.47 17.72 -61.38
N LEU A 88 38.52 18.43 -61.98
CA LEU A 88 37.16 18.54 -61.47
C LEU A 88 36.45 17.18 -61.45
N ASN A 89 36.63 16.35 -62.48
CA ASN A 89 36.06 15.01 -62.51
C ASN A 89 36.60 14.12 -61.37
N ARG A 90 37.90 14.20 -61.06
CA ARG A 90 38.46 13.51 -59.89
C ARG A 90 37.87 14.03 -58.58
N ARG A 91 37.66 15.34 -58.47
CA ARG A 91 37.05 15.94 -57.28
C ARG A 91 35.60 15.51 -57.10
N ILE A 92 34.83 15.40 -58.20
CA ILE A 92 33.45 14.90 -58.16
C ILE A 92 33.41 13.49 -57.60
N GLN A 93 34.24 12.57 -58.11
CA GLN A 93 34.31 11.19 -57.63
C GLN A 93 34.62 11.10 -56.13
N LEU A 94 35.58 11.90 -55.64
CA LEU A 94 35.93 11.92 -54.22
C LEU A 94 34.76 12.41 -53.35
N VAL A 95 34.04 13.44 -53.80
CA VAL A 95 32.88 13.97 -53.08
C VAL A 95 31.71 12.97 -53.09
N GLU A 96 31.51 12.26 -54.20
CA GLU A 96 30.50 11.19 -54.30
C GLU A 96 30.82 10.04 -53.33
N GLU A 97 32.08 9.59 -53.27
CA GLU A 97 32.49 8.55 -52.30
C GLU A 97 32.33 9.01 -50.84
N GLU A 98 32.64 10.27 -50.54
CA GLU A 98 32.43 10.84 -49.21
C GLU A 98 30.94 10.93 -48.84
N LEU A 99 30.09 11.27 -49.81
CA LEU A 99 28.64 11.31 -49.65
C LEU A 99 28.08 9.91 -49.36
N ASP A 100 28.49 8.90 -50.12
CA ASP A 100 28.04 7.51 -49.92
C ASP A 100 28.43 7.00 -48.53
N ARG A 101 29.68 7.26 -48.10
CA ARG A 101 30.15 6.91 -46.75
C ARG A 101 29.37 7.64 -45.66
N ALA A 102 29.03 8.91 -45.86
CA ALA A 102 28.23 9.68 -44.91
C ALA A 102 26.80 9.13 -44.82
N GLN A 103 26.21 8.74 -45.94
CA GLN A 103 24.88 8.12 -46.00
C GLN A 103 24.83 6.77 -45.29
N GLU A 104 25.81 5.90 -45.50
CA GLU A 104 25.89 4.60 -44.78
C GLU A 104 26.01 4.78 -43.27
N ARG A 105 26.83 5.75 -42.83
CA ARG A 105 26.96 6.10 -41.41
C ARG A 105 25.66 6.63 -40.83
N LEU A 106 24.97 7.49 -41.58
CA LEU A 106 23.68 8.04 -41.18
C LEU A 106 22.63 6.92 -41.04
N ALA A 107 22.55 6.01 -42.02
CA ALA A 107 21.63 4.87 -41.97
C ALA A 107 21.87 4.02 -40.72
N THR A 108 23.14 3.71 -40.43
CA THR A 108 23.50 2.94 -39.22
C THR A 108 23.14 3.69 -37.93
N ALA A 109 23.35 5.01 -37.90
CA ALA A 109 23.01 5.84 -36.74
C ALA A 109 21.49 5.88 -36.50
N LEU A 110 20.69 5.97 -37.57
CA LEU A 110 19.23 5.94 -37.49
C LEU A 110 18.71 4.60 -36.97
N THR A 111 19.25 3.47 -37.44
CA THR A 111 18.87 2.16 -36.92
C THR A 111 19.17 2.03 -35.42
N LYS A 112 20.35 2.49 -34.98
CA LYS A 112 20.71 2.48 -33.55
C LYS A 112 19.81 3.38 -32.71
N LEU A 113 19.39 4.53 -33.25
CA LEU A 113 18.47 5.43 -32.59
C LEU A 113 17.10 4.77 -32.39
N GLU A 114 16.56 4.12 -33.43
CA GLU A 114 15.28 3.41 -33.37
C GLU A 114 15.31 2.26 -32.35
N GLU A 115 16.41 1.49 -32.30
CA GLU A 115 16.62 0.45 -31.29
C GLU A 115 16.65 1.02 -29.86
N ALA A 116 17.34 2.16 -29.67
CA ALA A 116 17.43 2.83 -28.38
C ALA A 116 16.08 3.43 -27.94
N GLU A 117 15.32 4.02 -28.85
CA GLU A 117 13.96 4.53 -28.59
C GLU A 117 13.03 3.39 -28.15
N LYS A 118 13.07 2.26 -28.87
CA LYS A 118 12.26 1.09 -28.50
C LYS A 118 12.63 0.53 -27.11
N ALA A 119 13.94 0.45 -26.80
CA ALA A 119 14.39 0.05 -25.47
C ALA A 119 13.96 1.05 -24.38
N ALA A 120 13.96 2.34 -24.67
CA ALA A 120 13.48 3.37 -23.74
C ALA A 120 11.96 3.23 -23.48
N ASP A 121 11.16 3.03 -24.52
CA ASP A 121 9.71 2.81 -24.42
C ASP A 121 9.38 1.55 -23.58
N GLU A 122 10.11 0.46 -23.80
CA GLU A 122 9.95 -0.78 -23.02
C GLU A 122 10.34 -0.57 -21.55
N SER A 123 11.41 0.19 -21.30
CA SER A 123 11.84 0.57 -19.95
C SER A 123 10.81 1.46 -19.24
N GLU A 124 10.22 2.44 -19.94
CA GLU A 124 9.18 3.31 -19.37
C GLU A 124 7.93 2.52 -19.00
N ARG A 125 7.51 1.58 -19.85
CA ARG A 125 6.42 0.64 -19.54
C ARG A 125 6.74 -0.20 -18.32
N GLY A 126 7.96 -0.72 -18.23
CA GLY A 126 8.44 -1.48 -17.07
C GLY A 126 8.39 -0.66 -15.78
N MET A 127 8.88 0.59 -15.83
CA MET A 127 8.84 1.54 -14.72
C MET A 127 7.41 1.79 -14.24
N LYS A 128 6.48 2.04 -15.17
CA LYS A 128 5.07 2.29 -14.85
C LYS A 128 4.39 1.09 -14.19
N VAL A 129 4.73 -0.14 -14.61
CA VAL A 129 4.20 -1.35 -13.96
C VAL A 129 4.72 -1.48 -12.53
N ILE A 130 6.02 -1.21 -12.31
CA ILE A 130 6.64 -1.26 -10.98
C ILE A 130 6.04 -0.18 -10.08
N GLU A 131 5.87 1.04 -10.57
CA GLU A 131 5.24 2.15 -9.84
C GLU A 131 3.82 1.78 -9.39
N ASN A 132 2.98 1.26 -10.30
CA ASN A 132 1.63 0.81 -9.95
C ASN A 132 1.62 -0.33 -8.92
N ARG A 133 2.62 -1.22 -8.95
CA ARG A 133 2.75 -2.27 -7.94
C ARG A 133 3.15 -1.68 -6.59
N ALA A 134 4.13 -0.78 -6.58
CA ALA A 134 4.58 -0.09 -5.37
C ALA A 134 3.44 0.67 -4.68
N MET A 135 2.64 1.44 -5.43
CA MET A 135 1.47 2.14 -4.89
C MET A 135 0.46 1.19 -4.24
N LYS A 136 0.15 0.07 -4.89
CA LYS A 136 -0.78 -0.93 -4.33
C LYS A 136 -0.24 -1.61 -3.08
N ASP A 137 1.06 -1.89 -3.06
CA ASP A 137 1.72 -2.49 -1.90
C ASP A 137 1.75 -1.49 -0.72
N GLU A 138 1.96 -0.20 -0.99
CA GLU A 138 1.89 0.89 -0.01
C GLU A 138 0.48 1.05 0.57
N GLU A 139 -0.57 1.14 -0.26
CA GLU A 139 -1.97 1.18 0.19
C GLU A 139 -2.32 -0.04 1.07
N LYS A 140 -1.86 -1.23 0.67
CA LYS A 140 -2.09 -2.45 1.44
C LYS A 140 -1.36 -2.41 2.78
N MET A 141 -0.13 -1.90 2.80
CA MET A 141 0.66 -1.76 4.03
C MET A 141 -0.02 -0.80 5.02
N GLU A 142 -0.53 0.33 4.54
CA GLU A 142 -1.27 1.29 5.38
C GLU A 142 -2.52 0.67 6.01
N ILE A 143 -3.31 -0.07 5.22
CA ILE A 143 -4.49 -0.78 5.74
C ILE A 143 -4.10 -1.81 6.80
N GLN A 144 -3.04 -2.59 6.55
CA GLN A 144 -2.54 -3.57 7.51
C GLN A 144 -2.00 -2.92 8.79
N GLU A 145 -1.38 -1.74 8.70
CA GLU A 145 -0.90 -0.99 9.86
C GLU A 145 -2.06 -0.50 10.73
N ILE A 146 -3.14 0.00 10.11
CA ILE A 146 -4.36 0.39 10.84
C ILE A 146 -4.98 -0.82 11.53
N GLN A 147 -5.17 -1.93 10.81
CA GLN A 147 -5.71 -3.16 11.39
C GLN A 147 -4.85 -3.70 12.54
N LEU A 148 -3.52 -3.60 12.42
CA LEU A 148 -2.61 -4.00 13.48
C LEU A 148 -2.74 -3.10 14.72
N LYS A 149 -2.88 -1.79 14.54
CA LYS A 149 -3.11 -0.85 15.66
C LYS A 149 -4.44 -1.14 16.36
N GLU A 150 -5.51 -1.38 15.61
CA GLU A 150 -6.81 -1.76 16.17
C GLU A 150 -6.74 -3.09 16.93
N ALA A 151 -6.12 -4.12 16.36
CA ALA A 151 -5.96 -5.42 17.01
C ALA A 151 -5.16 -5.31 18.31
N LYS A 152 -4.10 -4.49 18.34
CA LYS A 152 -3.32 -4.21 19.56
C LYS A 152 -4.17 -3.52 20.62
N HIS A 153 -4.94 -2.49 20.25
CA HIS A 153 -5.82 -1.81 21.20
C HIS A 153 -6.88 -2.74 21.78
N ILE A 154 -7.48 -3.61 20.96
CA ILE A 154 -8.45 -4.61 21.43
C ILE A 154 -7.80 -5.59 22.41
N ALA A 155 -6.59 -6.07 22.11
CA ALA A 155 -5.84 -6.96 23.00
C ALA A 155 -5.54 -6.27 24.35
N GLU A 156 -5.04 -5.04 24.33
CA GLU A 156 -4.75 -4.25 25.54
C GLU A 156 -6.01 -3.95 26.38
N GLU A 157 -7.16 -3.74 25.74
CA GLU A 157 -8.43 -3.56 26.44
C GLU A 157 -8.93 -4.86 27.07
N ALA A 158 -8.76 -5.99 26.36
CA ALA A 158 -9.07 -7.31 26.88
C ALA A 158 -8.19 -7.64 28.10
N ASP A 159 -6.87 -7.41 28.02
CA ASP A 159 -5.95 -7.65 29.13
C ASP A 159 -6.32 -6.81 30.36
N ARG A 160 -6.66 -5.53 30.17
CA ARG A 160 -7.14 -4.66 31.26
C ARG A 160 -8.42 -5.19 31.92
N LYS A 161 -9.38 -5.67 31.13
CA LYS A 161 -10.61 -6.30 31.64
C LYS A 161 -10.30 -7.60 32.39
N TYR A 162 -9.41 -8.43 31.86
CA TYR A 162 -8.97 -9.67 32.53
C TYR A 162 -8.32 -9.38 33.88
N GLU A 163 -7.44 -8.39 33.97
CA GLU A 163 -6.82 -7.98 35.24
C GLU A 163 -7.84 -7.43 36.25
N GLU A 164 -8.86 -6.70 35.79
CA GLU A 164 -9.92 -6.21 36.68
C GLU A 164 -10.77 -7.36 37.22
N VAL A 165 -11.17 -8.30 36.36
CA VAL A 165 -11.93 -9.49 36.75
C VAL A 165 -11.11 -10.37 37.70
N ALA A 166 -9.83 -10.60 37.41
CA ALA A 166 -8.93 -11.36 38.28
C ALA A 166 -8.81 -10.73 39.66
N ARG A 167 -8.67 -9.40 39.76
CA ARG A 167 -8.65 -8.68 41.04
C ARG A 167 -9.95 -8.82 41.82
N LYS A 168 -11.10 -8.70 41.15
CA LYS A 168 -12.41 -8.90 41.78
C LYS A 168 -12.60 -10.33 42.27
N LEU A 169 -12.13 -11.31 41.50
CA LEU A 169 -12.21 -12.72 41.86
C LEU A 169 -11.48 -13.00 43.19
N VAL A 170 -10.24 -12.51 43.33
CA VAL A 170 -9.45 -12.67 44.57
C VAL A 170 -10.17 -12.08 45.80
N ILE A 171 -10.83 -10.92 45.63
CA ILE A 171 -11.59 -10.31 46.74
C ILE A 171 -12.78 -11.19 47.13
N ILE A 172 -13.53 -11.68 46.14
CA ILE A 172 -14.70 -12.55 46.38
C ILE A 172 -14.29 -13.88 46.99
N GLU A 173 -13.18 -14.49 46.53
CA GLU A 173 -12.61 -15.70 47.11
C GLU A 173 -12.27 -15.48 48.60
N GLY A 174 -11.63 -14.36 48.94
CA GLY A 174 -11.34 -14.02 50.34
C GLY A 174 -12.59 -13.73 51.19
N ASP A 175 -13.64 -13.14 50.62
CA ASP A 175 -14.91 -12.92 51.32
C ASP A 175 -15.70 -14.23 51.50
N LEU A 176 -15.59 -15.14 50.53
CA LEU A 176 -16.16 -16.50 50.61
C LEU A 176 -15.51 -17.28 51.74
N GLU A 177 -14.17 -17.35 51.80
CA GLU A 177 -13.44 -18.03 52.88
C GLU A 177 -13.88 -17.54 54.27
N ARG A 178 -13.97 -16.22 54.47
CA ARG A 178 -14.44 -15.65 55.75
C ARG A 178 -15.89 -16.02 56.07
N THR A 179 -16.73 -16.12 55.05
CA THR A 179 -18.15 -16.47 55.20
C THR A 179 -18.29 -17.94 55.55
N GLU A 180 -17.49 -18.81 54.92
CA GLU A 180 -17.40 -20.24 55.22
C GLU A 180 -16.92 -20.49 56.65
N GLU A 181 -15.81 -19.87 57.08
CA GLU A 181 -15.33 -19.95 58.47
C GLU A 181 -16.40 -19.53 59.49
N ARG A 182 -17.16 -18.47 59.18
CA ARG A 182 -18.25 -18.00 60.05
C ARG A 182 -19.43 -18.97 60.07
N ALA A 183 -19.76 -19.58 58.94
CA ALA A 183 -20.82 -20.57 58.83
C ALA A 183 -20.46 -21.82 59.65
N GLU A 184 -19.25 -22.35 59.49
CA GLU A 184 -18.75 -23.50 60.26
C GLU A 184 -18.80 -23.24 61.78
N LEU A 185 -18.37 -22.04 62.22
CA LEU A 185 -18.47 -21.66 63.63
C LEU A 185 -19.93 -21.62 64.13
N SER A 186 -20.85 -21.14 63.28
CA SER A 186 -22.27 -21.07 63.61
C SER A 186 -22.91 -22.46 63.67
N GLU A 187 -22.55 -23.35 62.75
CA GLU A 187 -22.99 -24.75 62.75
C GLU A 187 -22.49 -25.48 64.00
N GLY A 188 -21.23 -25.28 64.39
CA GLY A 188 -20.67 -25.82 65.63
C GLY A 188 -21.47 -25.40 66.87
N LYS A 189 -21.77 -24.10 67.00
CA LYS A 189 -22.62 -23.58 68.09
C LYS A 189 -24.05 -24.16 68.05
N CYS A 190 -24.61 -24.33 66.87
CA CYS A 190 -25.95 -24.93 66.73
C CYS A 190 -25.94 -26.38 67.23
N SER A 191 -24.92 -27.16 66.85
CA SER A 191 -24.73 -28.53 67.33
C SER A 191 -24.58 -28.61 68.85
N GLU A 192 -23.76 -27.73 69.44
CA GLU A 192 -23.60 -27.65 70.91
C GLU A 192 -24.93 -27.35 71.62
N LEU A 193 -25.68 -26.35 71.12
CA LEU A 193 -26.98 -25.99 71.68
C LEU A 193 -28.03 -27.10 71.50
N GLU A 194 -28.00 -27.84 70.39
CA GLU A 194 -28.86 -29.00 70.17
C GLU A 194 -28.59 -30.13 71.17
N GLU A 195 -27.31 -30.39 71.48
CA GLU A 195 -26.91 -31.37 72.49
C GLU A 195 -27.32 -30.94 73.92
N GLU A 196 -27.13 -29.66 74.26
CA GLU A 196 -27.60 -29.10 75.53
C GLU A 196 -29.12 -29.20 75.66
N LEU A 197 -29.86 -28.82 74.61
CA LEU A 197 -31.32 -28.89 74.59
C LEU A 197 -31.81 -30.33 74.78
N LYS A 198 -31.16 -31.31 74.15
CA LYS A 198 -31.46 -32.73 74.33
C LYS A 198 -31.26 -33.17 75.77
N THR A 199 -30.16 -32.72 76.39
CA THR A 199 -29.84 -33.01 77.80
C THR A 199 -30.86 -32.39 78.76
N VAL A 200 -31.18 -31.11 78.57
CA VAL A 200 -32.19 -30.39 79.37
C VAL A 200 -33.57 -31.03 79.20
N THR A 201 -33.95 -31.41 77.98
CA THR A 201 -35.22 -32.09 77.69
C THR A 201 -35.31 -33.43 78.43
N ASN A 202 -34.22 -34.21 78.45
CA ASN A 202 -34.18 -35.47 79.19
C ASN A 202 -34.30 -35.25 80.71
N ASN A 203 -33.62 -34.23 81.24
CA ASN A 203 -33.73 -33.86 82.65
C ASN A 203 -35.15 -33.39 83.02
N LEU A 204 -35.77 -32.58 82.17
CA LEU A 204 -37.15 -32.10 82.34
C LEU A 204 -38.13 -33.28 82.41
N LYS A 205 -38.05 -34.22 81.46
CA LYS A 205 -38.90 -35.44 81.48
C LYS A 205 -38.74 -36.24 82.77
N SER A 206 -37.52 -36.33 83.30
CA SER A 206 -37.26 -37.00 84.57
C SER A 206 -37.89 -36.28 85.75
N LEU A 207 -37.79 -34.94 85.79
CA LEU A 207 -38.41 -34.10 86.81
C LEU A 207 -39.93 -34.11 86.72
N GLU A 208 -40.52 -34.07 85.52
CA GLU A 208 -41.95 -34.20 85.30
C GLU A 208 -42.48 -35.53 85.86
N ALA A 209 -41.81 -36.64 85.52
CA ALA A 209 -42.17 -37.96 86.06
C ALA A 209 -42.02 -38.02 87.60
N GLN A 210 -41.08 -37.27 88.17
CA GLN A 210 -40.92 -37.18 89.62
C GLN A 210 -42.00 -36.30 90.27
N ALA A 211 -42.36 -35.18 89.65
CA ALA A 211 -43.44 -34.31 90.08
C ALA A 211 -44.78 -35.04 90.05
N GLU A 212 -45.07 -35.80 89.00
CA GLU A 212 -46.29 -36.62 88.89
C GLU A 212 -46.34 -37.69 89.98
N LYS A 213 -45.21 -38.35 90.28
CA LYS A 213 -45.11 -39.28 91.42
C LYS A 213 -45.37 -38.61 92.77
N TYR A 214 -44.88 -37.38 92.97
CA TYR A 214 -45.13 -36.64 94.21
C TYR A 214 -46.58 -36.17 94.31
N SER A 215 -47.17 -35.68 93.22
CA SER A 215 -48.60 -35.32 93.15
C SER A 215 -49.49 -36.52 93.49
N GLN A 216 -49.23 -37.70 92.91
CA GLN A 216 -49.98 -38.92 93.26
C GLN A 216 -49.82 -39.34 94.73
N LYS A 217 -48.68 -39.04 95.35
CA LYS A 217 -48.50 -39.25 96.80
C LYS A 217 -49.27 -38.24 97.61
N GLU A 218 -49.28 -36.98 97.19
CA GLU A 218 -50.04 -35.89 97.79
C GLU A 218 -51.54 -36.21 97.78
N ASP A 219 -52.11 -36.60 96.62
CA ASP A 219 -53.52 -37.00 96.50
C ASP A 219 -53.88 -38.15 97.47
N LYS A 220 -53.00 -39.16 97.60
CA LYS A 220 -53.20 -40.26 98.55
C LYS A 220 -53.19 -39.79 100.00
N TYR A 221 -52.24 -38.92 100.35
CA TYR A 221 -52.18 -38.35 101.69
C TYR A 221 -53.37 -37.45 101.97
N GLU A 222 -53.84 -36.66 101.01
CA GLU A 222 -55.06 -35.85 101.16
C GLU A 222 -56.30 -36.74 101.40
N GLU A 223 -56.43 -37.85 100.66
CA GLU A 223 -57.54 -38.77 100.83
C GLU A 223 -57.48 -39.50 102.18
N GLU A 224 -56.29 -39.94 102.62
CA GLU A 224 -56.08 -40.47 103.97
C GLU A 224 -56.43 -39.44 105.05
N ILE A 225 -56.01 -38.18 104.90
CA ILE A 225 -56.34 -37.08 105.81
C ILE A 225 -57.85 -36.87 105.85
N LYS A 226 -58.53 -36.90 104.70
CA LYS A 226 -60.00 -36.75 104.62
C LYS A 226 -60.71 -37.88 105.34
N VAL A 227 -60.32 -39.14 105.10
CA VAL A 227 -60.87 -40.31 105.81
C VAL A 227 -60.66 -40.21 107.32
N LEU A 228 -59.45 -39.82 107.75
CA LEU A 228 -59.15 -39.61 109.17
C LEU A 228 -59.97 -38.46 109.77
N THR A 229 -60.18 -37.38 109.00
CA THR A 229 -60.99 -36.23 109.41
C THR A 229 -62.46 -36.59 109.55
N ASP A 230 -63.01 -37.37 108.62
CA ASP A 230 -64.38 -37.83 108.68
C ASP A 230 -64.60 -38.81 109.84
N LYS A 231 -63.66 -39.75 110.07
CA LYS A 231 -63.65 -40.58 111.30
C LYS A 231 -63.61 -39.72 112.57
N LEU A 232 -62.80 -38.67 112.60
CA LEU A 232 -62.73 -37.76 113.74
C LEU A 232 -64.08 -37.04 113.97
N LYS A 233 -64.76 -36.63 112.89
CA LYS A 233 -66.11 -36.03 112.98
C LYS A 233 -67.14 -37.03 113.48
N GLU A 234 -67.11 -38.27 113.02
CA GLU A 234 -68.01 -39.33 113.51
C GLU A 234 -67.81 -39.58 115.01
N VAL A 235 -66.56 -39.70 115.46
CA VAL A 235 -66.23 -39.84 116.89
C VAL A 235 -66.75 -38.62 117.68
N LYS A 236 -66.52 -37.40 117.19
CA LYS A 236 -67.05 -36.17 117.82
C LYS A 236 -68.57 -36.13 117.85
N PHE A 237 -69.25 -36.60 116.80
CA PHE A 237 -70.71 -36.70 116.76
C PHE A 237 -71.24 -37.74 117.76
N HIS A 238 -70.53 -38.87 117.89
CA HIS A 238 -70.86 -39.89 118.87
C HIS A 238 -70.64 -39.40 120.31
N GLU A 239 -69.55 -38.67 120.59
CA GLU A 239 -69.35 -37.97 121.86
C GLU A 239 -70.43 -36.94 122.14
N ALA A 240 -70.83 -36.14 121.14
CA ALA A 240 -71.91 -35.15 121.29
C ALA A 240 -73.26 -35.82 121.62
N LEU A 241 -73.58 -36.95 120.96
CA LEU A 241 -74.77 -37.75 121.26
C LEU A 241 -74.72 -38.33 122.67
N SER A 242 -73.57 -38.89 123.08
CA SER A 242 -73.34 -39.38 124.44
C SER A 242 -73.52 -38.26 125.48
N GLY A 243 -72.98 -37.07 125.19
CA GLY A 243 -73.18 -35.87 126.01
C GLY A 243 -74.64 -35.45 126.11
N PHE A 244 -75.40 -35.50 125.00
CA PHE A 244 -76.83 -35.21 125.00
C PHE A 244 -77.64 -36.21 125.82
N SER A 245 -77.31 -37.50 125.73
CA SER A 245 -77.91 -38.55 126.57
C SER A 245 -77.58 -38.34 128.05
N GLN A 246 -76.36 -37.98 128.41
CA GLN A 246 -75.99 -37.65 129.80
C GLN A 246 -76.83 -36.49 130.35
N VAL A 247 -77.01 -35.41 129.58
CA VAL A 247 -77.86 -34.26 129.98
C VAL A 247 -79.32 -34.70 130.21
N GLN A 248 -79.85 -35.58 129.36
CA GLN A 248 -81.20 -36.13 129.55
C GLN A 248 -81.33 -36.97 130.82
N TYR A 249 -80.35 -37.83 131.12
CA TYR A 249 -80.35 -38.60 132.37
C TYR A 249 -80.23 -37.70 133.60
N HIS A 250 -79.41 -36.65 133.55
CA HIS A 250 -79.30 -35.67 134.63
C HIS A 250 -80.63 -34.95 134.90
N LYS A 251 -81.36 -34.60 133.84
CA LYS A 251 -82.68 -33.94 133.94
C LYS A 251 -83.73 -34.85 134.58
N LYS A 252 -83.76 -36.13 134.19
CA LYS A 252 -84.64 -37.15 134.82
C LYS A 252 -84.27 -37.41 136.29
N LEU A 253 -82.98 -37.41 136.63
CA LEU A 253 -82.52 -37.57 138.01
C LEU A 253 -82.94 -36.38 138.90
N SER A 254 -82.95 -35.16 138.35
CA SER A 254 -83.41 -33.97 139.06
C SER A 254 -84.92 -34.01 139.36
N GLN A 255 -85.74 -34.44 138.39
CA GLN A 255 -87.19 -34.59 138.59
C GLN A 255 -87.50 -35.66 139.66
N ALA A 256 -86.80 -36.80 139.64
CA ALA A 256 -86.97 -37.83 140.65
C ALA A 256 -86.55 -37.39 142.06
N LYS A 257 -85.56 -36.49 142.19
CA LYS A 257 -85.18 -35.89 143.49
C LYS A 257 -86.24 -34.93 144.01
N GLU A 258 -86.88 -34.16 143.13
CA GLU A 258 -87.93 -33.21 143.48
C GLU A 258 -89.22 -33.92 143.94
N GLU A 259 -89.60 -35.02 143.28
CA GLU A 259 -90.72 -35.87 143.71
C GLU A 259 -90.47 -36.55 145.07
N ASN A 260 -89.24 -36.97 145.34
CA ASN A 260 -88.85 -37.57 146.63
C ASN A 260 -88.88 -36.54 147.77
N LEU A 261 -88.49 -35.29 147.49
CA LEU A 261 -88.59 -34.19 148.45
C LEU A 261 -90.05 -33.89 148.81
N ASN A 262 -90.94 -33.88 147.83
CA ASN A 262 -92.39 -33.70 148.04
C ASN A 262 -93.01 -34.87 148.82
N MET A 263 -92.62 -36.11 148.55
CA MET A 263 -93.06 -37.26 149.35
C MET A 263 -92.57 -37.18 150.80
N THR A 264 -91.34 -36.72 151.03
CA THR A 264 -90.78 -36.56 152.37
C THR A 264 -91.52 -35.46 153.15
N GLN A 265 -91.86 -34.35 152.51
CA GLN A 265 -92.66 -33.28 153.11
C GLN A 265 -94.08 -33.75 153.45
N MET A 266 -94.73 -34.54 152.58
CA MET A 266 -96.04 -35.13 152.87
C MET A 266 -95.99 -36.15 154.01
N LEU A 267 -94.89 -36.91 154.13
CA LEU A 267 -94.68 -37.87 155.23
C LEU A 267 -94.49 -37.17 156.57
N ASP A 268 -93.74 -36.05 156.61
CA ASP A 268 -93.57 -35.23 157.81
C ASP A 268 -94.89 -34.55 158.23
N GLN A 269 -95.72 -34.15 157.26
CA GLN A 269 -97.04 -33.56 157.51
C GLN A 269 -98.02 -34.59 158.10
N THR A 270 -98.02 -35.83 157.60
CA THR A 270 -98.84 -36.92 158.15
C THR A 270 -98.34 -37.43 159.50
N LEU A 271 -97.03 -37.39 159.75
CA LEU A 271 -96.45 -37.69 161.07
C LEU A 271 -96.76 -36.62 162.12
N MET A 272 -96.89 -35.34 161.73
CA MET A 272 -97.35 -34.28 162.63
C MET A 272 -98.83 -34.40 162.99
N GLU A 273 -99.69 -34.78 162.04
CA GLU A 273 -101.14 -34.94 162.29
C GLU A 273 -101.48 -36.17 163.17
N LEU A 274 -100.66 -37.22 163.14
CA LEU A 274 -100.79 -38.39 164.03
C LEU A 274 -100.32 -38.14 165.47
N ASN A 275 -99.54 -37.08 165.71
CA ASN A 275 -98.98 -36.75 167.02
C ASN A 275 -99.84 -35.75 167.83
N ASN A 276 -100.92 -35.22 167.23
CA ASN A 276 -101.87 -34.31 167.86
C ASN A 276 -103.28 -34.90 167.81
N LEU A 277 -103.49 -35.86 168.71
CA LEU A 277 -104.72 -35.97 169.50
C LEU A 277 -105.24 -34.60 169.95
#